data_AF-A0A2U3Y075-F1
#
_entry.id   AF-A0A2U3Y075-F1
#
_cell.length_a   1.000
_cell.length_b   1.000
_cell.length_c   1.000
_cell.angle_alpha   90.00
_cell.angle_beta   90.00
_cell.angle_gamma   90.00
#
_symmetry.space_group_name_H-M   'P 1'
#
loop_
_entity.id
_entity.type
_entity.pdbx_description
1 polymer ?
#
loop_
_entity_poly.entity_id
_entity_poly.type
_entity_poly.pdbx_seq_one_letter_code
_entity_poly.pdbx_strand_id
1 'polypeptide(L)'
;MYLWRQTHDPVYRQWGWEVVTALEKYCRTEAGFSGIQDVYSSIPNHDNKQQTFFLAETLKYLYLLFSEDDMLSLEDWVFNTEAHPLPVNHSDSSSRAGGRL
;
A
#
# COMPACT_ATOMS: atom_id res chain seq x y z
N MET A 1 -4.58 0.01 4.32
CA MET A 1 -3.29 0.35 4.96
C MET A 1 -3.48 1.45 6.00
N TYR A 2 -3.79 2.70 5.63
CA TYR A 2 -3.95 3.80 6.61
C TYR A 2 -5.01 3.54 7.70
N LEU A 3 -6.22 3.14 7.30
CA LEU A 3 -7.29 2.88 8.27
C LEU A 3 -6.92 1.74 9.23
N TRP A 4 -6.31 0.66 8.72
CA TRP A 4 -5.76 -0.41 9.56
C TRP A 4 -4.76 0.13 10.58
N ARG A 5 -3.75 0.92 10.15
CA ARG A 5 -2.72 1.44 11.06
C ARG A 5 -3.26 2.43 12.09
N GLN A 6 -4.37 3.09 11.80
CA GLN A 6 -4.97 4.07 12.69
C GLN A 6 -5.96 3.44 13.69
N THR A 7 -6.67 2.38 13.31
CA THR A 7 -7.79 1.84 14.11
C THR A 7 -7.60 0.40 14.54
N HIS A 8 -6.71 -0.35 13.89
CA HIS A 8 -6.51 -1.78 14.03
C HIS A 8 -7.80 -2.60 13.87
N ASP A 9 -8.77 -2.08 13.12
CA ASP A 9 -10.00 -2.82 12.84
C ASP A 9 -9.69 -3.97 11.86
N PRO A 10 -9.89 -5.24 12.26
CA PRO A 10 -9.57 -6.41 11.43
C PRO A 10 -10.31 -6.44 10.10
N VAL A 11 -11.42 -5.71 9.95
CA VAL A 11 -12.17 -5.60 8.69
C VAL A 11 -11.26 -5.14 7.54
N TYR A 12 -10.29 -4.27 7.79
CA TYR A 12 -9.41 -3.75 6.76
C TYR A 12 -8.42 -4.79 6.24
N ARG A 13 -7.96 -5.70 7.10
CA ARG A 13 -7.12 -6.84 6.69
C ARG A 13 -7.96 -7.90 5.96
N GLN A 14 -9.20 -8.12 6.40
CA GLN A 14 -10.14 -9.01 5.72
C GLN A 14 -10.41 -8.54 4.27
N TRP A 15 -10.76 -7.27 4.09
CA TRP A 15 -10.93 -6.70 2.74
C TRP A 15 -9.63 -6.70 1.93
N GLY A 16 -8.48 -6.44 2.56
CA GLY A 16 -7.19 -6.57 1.89
C GLY A 16 -6.93 -7.99 1.38
N TRP A 17 -7.33 -9.01 2.13
CA TRP A 17 -7.20 -10.40 1.74
C TRP A 17 -8.13 -10.77 0.58
N GLU A 18 -9.35 -10.24 0.58
CA GLU A 18 -10.28 -10.35 -0.55
C GLU A 18 -9.69 -9.73 -1.82
N VAL A 19 -9.03 -8.56 -1.71
CA VAL A 19 -8.31 -7.93 -2.83
C VAL A 19 -7.16 -8.81 -3.33
N VAL A 20 -6.30 -9.32 -2.46
CA VAL A 20 -5.20 -10.24 -2.83
C VAL A 20 -5.75 -11.46 -3.58
N THR A 21 -6.79 -12.07 -3.04
CA THR A 21 -7.43 -13.26 -3.63
C THR A 21 -8.00 -12.95 -5.02
N ALA A 22 -8.62 -11.78 -5.20
CA ALA A 22 -9.14 -11.34 -6.50
C ALA A 22 -8.02 -11.06 -7.51
N LEU A 23 -6.93 -10.41 -7.09
CA LEU A 23 -5.76 -10.15 -7.96
C LEU A 23 -5.13 -11.45 -8.44
N GLU A 24 -4.91 -12.42 -7.54
CA GLU A 24 -4.39 -13.75 -7.88
C GLU A 24 -5.33 -14.51 -8.84
N LYS A 25 -6.64 -14.42 -8.61
CA LYS A 25 -7.62 -15.16 -9.40
C LYS A 25 -7.82 -14.59 -10.81
N TYR A 26 -7.87 -13.26 -10.95
CA TYR A 26 -8.35 -12.61 -12.17
C TYR A 26 -7.30 -11.83 -12.93
N CYS A 27 -6.23 -11.36 -12.27
CA CYS A 27 -5.21 -10.52 -12.89
C CYS A 27 -3.89 -11.26 -13.15
N ARG A 28 -3.70 -12.44 -12.55
CA ARG A 28 -2.46 -13.22 -12.68
C ARG A 28 -2.38 -13.89 -14.05
N THR A 29 -1.22 -13.78 -14.67
CA THR A 29 -0.86 -14.42 -15.95
C THR A 29 0.39 -15.28 -15.76
N GLU A 30 0.83 -15.98 -16.80
CA GLU A 30 2.06 -16.78 -16.75
C GLU A 30 3.32 -15.95 -16.46
N ALA A 31 3.34 -14.68 -16.92
CA ALA A 31 4.51 -13.80 -16.86
C ALA A 31 4.42 -12.70 -15.77
N GLY A 32 3.33 -12.62 -15.01
CA GLY A 32 3.14 -11.58 -14.01
C GLY A 32 1.67 -11.26 -13.75
N PHE A 33 1.33 -9.98 -13.72
CA PHE A 33 -0.03 -9.48 -13.56
C PHE A 33 -0.41 -8.55 -14.70
N SER A 34 -1.67 -8.59 -15.11
CA SER A 34 -2.22 -7.71 -16.15
C SER A 34 -3.57 -7.17 -15.71
N GLY A 35 -3.92 -5.97 -16.19
CA GLY A 35 -5.27 -5.45 -16.04
C GLY A 35 -6.28 -6.31 -16.78
N ILE A 36 -7.54 -6.24 -16.34
CA ILE A 36 -8.68 -6.90 -16.98
C ILE A 36 -9.56 -5.87 -17.69
N GLN A 37 -10.12 -6.23 -18.82
CA GLN A 37 -10.92 -5.32 -19.65
C GLN A 37 -12.38 -5.17 -19.16
N ASP A 38 -12.93 -6.20 -18.53
CA ASP A 38 -14.30 -6.23 -18.01
C ASP A 38 -14.33 -6.94 -16.65
N VAL A 39 -14.73 -6.22 -15.61
CA VAL A 39 -14.78 -6.70 -14.22
C VAL A 39 -16.01 -7.57 -13.93
N TYR A 40 -17.02 -7.56 -14.79
CA TYR A 40 -18.23 -8.38 -14.65
C TYR A 40 -18.09 -9.77 -15.30
N SER A 41 -17.05 -9.97 -16.12
CA SER A 41 -16.80 -11.27 -16.75
C SER A 41 -16.27 -12.29 -15.75
N SER A 42 -16.80 -13.51 -15.80
CA SER A 42 -16.28 -14.65 -15.03
C SER A 42 -14.96 -15.19 -15.58
N ILE A 43 -14.65 -14.90 -16.85
CA ILE A 43 -13.40 -15.25 -17.53
C ILE A 43 -12.84 -13.94 -18.13
N PRO A 44 -11.94 -13.25 -17.43
CA PRO A 44 -11.50 -11.92 -17.84
C PRO A 44 -10.54 -11.98 -19.04
N ASN A 45 -10.71 -11.05 -19.97
CA ASN A 45 -9.72 -10.75 -21.00
C ASN A 45 -8.68 -9.78 -20.44
N HIS A 46 -7.40 -10.13 -20.57
CA HIS A 46 -6.30 -9.30 -20.08
C HIS A 46 -5.89 -8.25 -21.11
N ASP A 47 -5.54 -7.05 -20.63
CA ASP A 47 -5.07 -5.94 -21.47
C ASP A 47 -3.59 -6.02 -21.88
N ASN A 48 -2.89 -7.07 -21.41
CA ASN A 48 -1.47 -7.35 -21.62
C ASN A 48 -0.54 -6.20 -21.16
N LYS A 49 -0.88 -5.54 -20.05
CA LYS A 49 -0.07 -4.48 -19.44
C LYS A 49 0.08 -4.67 -17.95
N GLN A 50 1.33 -4.79 -17.49
CA GLN A 50 1.65 -4.68 -16.07
C GLN A 50 2.02 -3.22 -15.77
N GLN A 51 1.11 -2.51 -15.10
CA GLN A 51 1.34 -1.12 -14.75
C GLN A 51 2.43 -1.01 -13.68
N THR A 52 3.31 -0.01 -13.77
CA THR A 52 4.41 0.18 -12.81
C THR A 52 3.89 0.45 -11.39
N PHE A 53 2.79 1.20 -11.29
CA PHE A 53 2.13 1.46 -10.01
C PHE A 53 1.62 0.20 -9.31
N PHE A 54 1.37 -0.91 -10.03
CA PHE A 54 0.97 -2.16 -9.40
C PHE A 54 2.06 -2.65 -8.43
N LEU A 55 3.32 -2.55 -8.86
CA LEU A 55 4.47 -2.93 -8.04
C LEU A 55 4.76 -1.87 -6.96
N ALA A 56 4.76 -0.59 -7.35
CA ALA A 56 5.13 0.49 -6.45
C ALA A 56 4.08 0.73 -5.35
N GLU A 57 2.80 0.67 -5.70
CA GLU A 57 1.70 1.06 -4.81
C GLU A 57 0.94 -0.16 -4.32
N THR A 58 0.30 -0.90 -5.22
CA THR A 58 -0.66 -1.96 -4.85
C THR A 58 0.01 -3.03 -3.98
N LEU A 59 1.11 -3.62 -4.46
CA LEU A 59 1.82 -4.65 -3.71
C LEU A 59 2.45 -4.11 -2.43
N LYS A 60 3.00 -2.88 -2.46
CA LYS A 60 3.60 -2.26 -1.27
C LYS A 60 2.57 -2.03 -0.17
N TYR A 61 1.41 -1.47 -0.50
CA TYR A 61 0.37 -1.21 0.50
C TYR A 61 -0.31 -2.47 1.00
N LEU A 62 -0.45 -3.50 0.15
CA LEU A 62 -0.91 -4.82 0.60
C LEU A 62 0.12 -5.46 1.54
N TYR A 63 1.42 -5.38 1.23
CA TYR A 63 2.46 -5.85 2.12
C TYR A 63 2.41 -5.14 3.48
N LEU A 64 2.43 -3.80 3.49
CA LEU A 64 2.36 -3.00 4.72
C LEU A 64 1.07 -3.17 5.51
N LEU A 65 -0.04 -3.55 4.86
CA LEU A 65 -1.29 -3.87 5.54
C LEU A 65 -1.15 -5.12 6.43
N PHE A 66 -0.34 -6.09 6.02
CA PHE A 66 -0.12 -7.35 6.75
C PHE A 66 1.17 -7.38 7.56
N SER A 67 2.04 -6.38 7.41
CA SER A 67 3.22 -6.18 8.26
C SER A 67 2.89 -5.55 9.61
N GLU A 68 3.89 -5.54 10.49
CA GLU A 68 3.90 -4.77 11.73
C GLU A 68 3.92 -3.25 11.45
N ASP A 69 3.52 -2.44 12.43
CA ASP A 69 3.36 -0.99 12.27
C ASP A 69 4.69 -0.22 12.28
N ASP A 70 5.73 -0.78 12.88
CA ASP A 70 7.08 -0.21 12.92
C ASP A 70 7.77 -0.25 11.54
N MET A 71 7.37 -1.18 10.67
CA MET A 71 7.84 -1.25 9.29
C MET A 71 7.34 -0.02 8.50
N LEU A 72 8.23 0.92 8.18
CA LEU A 72 7.88 2.20 7.56
C LEU A 72 6.77 2.92 8.35
N SER A 73 7.02 3.18 9.64
CA SER A 73 6.13 3.95 10.51
C SER A 73 5.64 5.26 9.86
N LEU A 74 4.37 5.59 10.05
CA LEU A 74 3.77 6.83 9.53
C LEU A 74 4.23 8.09 10.30
N GLU A 75 4.95 7.91 11.42
CA GLU A 75 5.57 9.00 12.16
C GLU A 75 6.89 9.46 11.52
N ASP A 76 7.64 8.51 10.94
CA ASP A 76 8.96 8.74 10.37
C ASP A 76 8.93 8.93 8.84
N TRP A 77 7.88 8.42 8.18
CA TRP A 77 7.77 8.38 6.73
C TRP A 77 6.45 8.96 6.22
N VAL A 78 6.56 9.80 5.18
CA VAL A 78 5.43 10.30 4.39
C VAL A 78 5.48 9.67 3.01
N PHE A 79 4.41 9.00 2.60
CA PHE A 79 4.31 8.43 1.26
C PHE A 79 3.83 9.49 0.28
N ASN A 80 4.50 9.63 -0.86
CA ASN A 80 3.96 10.42 -1.97
C ASN A 80 2.79 9.66 -2.65
N THR A 81 2.19 10.28 -3.67
CA THR A 81 1.05 9.68 -4.38
C THR A 81 1.39 8.40 -5.17
N GLU A 82 2.67 8.08 -5.36
CA GLU A 82 3.17 6.85 -6.01
C GLU A 82 3.76 5.87 -4.97
N ALA A 83 3.38 6.04 -3.69
CA ALA A 83 3.81 5.22 -2.57
C ALA A 83 5.33 5.20 -2.33
N HIS A 84 6.08 6.19 -2.80
CA HIS A 84 7.49 6.33 -2.45
C HIS A 84 7.60 6.96 -1.06
N PRO A 85 8.25 6.28 -0.09
CA PRO A 85 8.41 6.81 1.27
C PRO A 85 9.48 7.91 1.28
N LEU A 86 9.13 9.07 1.83
CA LEU A 86 9.99 10.22 2.04
C LEU A 86 10.20 10.41 3.56
N PRO A 87 11.44 10.56 4.04
CA PRO A 87 11.70 10.69 5.46
C PRO A 87 11.21 12.05 5.98
N VAL A 88 10.64 12.06 7.18
CA VAL A 88 10.31 13.29 7.90
C VAL A 88 11.60 13.92 8.43
N ASN A 89 11.77 15.23 8.23
CA ASN A 89 12.90 15.94 8.79
C ASN A 89 12.58 16.35 10.24
N HIS A 90 13.24 15.71 11.21
CA HIS A 90 13.06 16.00 12.64
C HIS A 90 14.01 17.10 13.17
N SER A 91 14.73 17.83 12.31
CA SER A 91 15.72 18.84 12.73
C SER A 91 15.13 20.01 13.55
N ASP A 92 13.82 20.23 13.51
CA ASP A 92 13.15 21.38 14.17
C ASP A 92 12.58 21.07 15.57
N SER A 93 12.58 19.82 16.03
CA SER A 93 12.03 19.47 17.35
C SER A 93 13.00 19.75 18.50
N SER A 94 14.31 19.80 18.23
CA SER A 94 15.37 20.03 19.21
C SER A 94 15.66 21.52 19.48
N SER A 95 15.22 22.44 18.62
CA SER A 95 15.44 23.89 18.78
C SER A 95 14.38 24.59 19.65
N ARG A 96 13.21 23.97 19.89
CA ARG A 96 12.12 24.57 20.68
C ARG A 96 12.18 24.28 22.19
N ALA A 97 13.01 23.33 22.63
CA ALA A 97 13.13 22.96 24.05
C ALA A 97 14.18 23.78 24.84
N GLY A 98 15.00 24.59 24.16
CA GLY A 98 16.16 25.27 24.76
C GLY A 98 15.96 26.73 25.19
N GLY A 99 14.74 27.28 25.15
CA GLY A 99 14.49 28.71 25.28
C GLY A 99 13.47 29.10 26.34
N ARG A 100 13.65 28.70 27.60
CA ARG A 100 12.98 29.30 28.78
C ARG A 100 13.86 29.11 30.02
N LEU A 101 14.72 30.09 30.28
CA LEU A 101 15.26 30.46 31.59
C LEU A 101 15.07 31.97 31.74
#